data_AF-A0A3R0G8A1-F1
#
_entry.id   AF-A0A3R0G8A1-F1
#
_cell.length_a   1.000
_cell.length_b   1.000
_cell.length_c   1.000
_cell.angle_alpha   90.00
_cell.angle_beta   90.00
_cell.angle_gamma   90.00
#
_symmetry.space_group_name_H-M   'P 1'
#
loop_
_entity.id
_entity.type
_entity.pdbx_description
1 polymer ?
#
loop_
_entity_poly.entity_id
_entity_poly.type
_entity_poly.pdbx_seq_one_letter_code
_entity_poly.pdbx_strand_id
1 'polypeptide(L)'
;MLNGFGKFISASFFIAAPLLYFLPFIEAALKKQKNIAAIAAINLLLGWTLLGWVIAYAWALIKKSNDLAAESRETPQEDKEKRVKCPYCAEMILPSAIKCRYCGSDIKREFEPEKEKLFRPTDVEFTEFFIKDNSGSFDINYANIHELAANVKKNYPDLHPMNIWDKIKDDITTLKNQMPSSVSDKFEKQIHSYFL
;
A
#
# COMPACT_ATOMS: atom_id res chain seq x y z
N MET A 1 -6.13 65.04 26.86
CA MET A 1 -4.73 64.63 26.59
C MET A 1 -4.55 63.20 27.05
N LEU A 2 -4.02 62.31 26.21
CA LEU A 2 -3.81 60.91 26.60
C LEU A 2 -2.54 60.83 27.48
N ASN A 3 -2.67 60.38 28.73
CA ASN A 3 -1.57 60.22 29.68
C ASN A 3 -0.48 59.29 29.10
N GLY A 4 0.77 59.44 29.55
CA GLY A 4 1.90 58.63 29.06
C GLY A 4 1.62 57.12 29.07
N PHE A 5 0.96 56.64 30.12
CA PHE A 5 0.51 55.24 30.22
C PHE A 5 -0.49 54.85 29.13
N GLY A 6 -1.45 55.71 28.80
CA GLY A 6 -2.44 55.45 27.74
C GLY A 6 -1.81 55.37 26.34
N LYS A 7 -0.76 56.17 26.08
CA LYS A 7 0.00 56.08 24.83
C LYS A 7 0.73 54.74 24.73
N PHE A 8 1.35 54.29 25.82
CA PHE A 8 2.01 52.98 25.91
C PHE A 8 1.05 51.81 25.70
N ILE A 9 -0.12 51.82 26.35
CA ILE A 9 -1.13 50.78 26.18
C ILE A 9 -1.66 50.76 24.74
N SER A 10 -1.90 51.91 24.13
CA SER A 10 -2.34 51.95 22.72
C SER A 10 -1.25 51.43 21.78
N ALA A 11 0.01 51.83 21.97
CA ALA A 11 1.13 51.38 21.14
C ALA A 11 1.36 49.87 21.27
N SER A 12 1.24 49.33 22.49
CA SER A 12 1.32 47.89 22.74
C SER A 12 0.22 47.12 22.04
N PHE A 13 -1.01 47.64 22.03
CA PHE A 13 -2.14 47.03 21.31
C PHE A 13 -1.89 46.96 19.79
N PHE A 14 -1.37 48.02 19.18
CA PHE A 14 -1.05 48.04 17.74
C PHE A 14 0.11 47.12 17.35
N ILE A 15 0.93 46.67 18.30
CA ILE A 15 2.04 45.74 18.05
C ILE A 15 1.61 44.30 18.37
N ALA A 16 0.95 44.09 19.50
CA ALA A 16 0.53 42.76 19.96
C ALA A 16 -0.66 42.21 19.15
N ALA A 17 -1.61 43.06 18.75
CA ALA A 17 -2.79 42.60 18.03
C ALA A 17 -2.47 42.01 16.64
N PRO A 18 -1.60 42.61 15.79
CA PRO A 18 -1.19 41.99 14.54
C PRO A 18 -0.40 40.69 14.75
N LEU A 19 0.49 40.66 15.75
CA LEU A 19 1.28 39.45 16.04
C LEU A 19 0.38 38.27 16.45
N LEU A 20 -0.62 38.51 17.29
CA LEU A 20 -1.62 37.50 17.67
C LEU A 20 -2.57 37.17 16.50
N TYR A 21 -2.88 38.14 15.64
CA TYR A 21 -3.73 37.95 14.47
C TYR A 21 -3.12 36.99 13.44
N PHE A 22 -1.79 37.03 13.26
CA PHE A 22 -1.07 36.14 12.34
C PHE A 22 -0.67 34.79 12.97
N LEU A 23 -0.97 34.55 14.24
CA LEU A 23 -0.65 33.30 14.94
C LEU A 23 -1.13 32.02 14.22
N PRO A 24 -2.38 31.89 13.74
CA PRO A 24 -2.82 30.67 13.05
C PRO A 24 -2.05 30.41 11.75
N PHE A 25 -1.61 31.46 11.06
CA PHE A 25 -0.76 31.33 9.86
C PHE A 25 0.66 30.88 10.22
N ILE A 26 1.24 31.43 11.30
CA ILE A 26 2.57 31.05 11.78
C ILE A 26 2.58 29.58 12.21
N GLU A 27 1.56 29.13 12.96
CA GLU A 27 1.44 27.72 13.37
C GLU A 27 1.29 26.77 12.16
N ALA A 28 0.51 27.17 11.15
CA ALA A 28 0.34 26.39 9.91
C ALA A 28 1.63 26.33 9.07
N ALA A 29 2.39 27.44 9.01
CA ALA A 29 3.66 27.55 8.31
C ALA A 29 4.74 26.67 8.97
N LEU A 30 4.82 26.67 10.31
CA LEU A 30 5.74 25.79 11.05
C LEU A 30 5.40 24.30 10.86
N LYS A 31 4.12 23.96 10.69
CA LYS A 31 3.65 22.58 10.46
C LYS A 31 3.73 22.12 8.99
N LYS A 32 4.29 22.92 8.07
CA LYS A 32 4.44 22.61 6.61
C LYS A 32 3.16 22.05 5.97
N GLN A 33 1.99 22.59 6.33
CA GLN A 33 0.74 22.10 5.75
C GLN A 33 0.59 22.48 4.27
N LYS A 34 0.12 21.57 3.42
CA LYS A 34 -0.04 21.83 1.97
C LYS A 34 -1.05 22.95 1.66
N ASN A 35 -1.95 23.24 2.60
CA ASN A 35 -3.03 24.22 2.45
C ASN A 35 -2.72 25.55 3.17
N ILE A 36 -1.44 25.89 3.37
CA ILE A 36 -1.01 27.18 3.95
C ILE A 36 -1.61 28.37 3.17
N ALA A 37 -1.71 28.26 1.85
CA ALA A 37 -2.28 29.31 1.01
C ALA A 37 -3.78 29.56 1.30
N ALA A 38 -4.56 28.51 1.58
CA ALA A 38 -5.97 28.65 1.92
C ALA A 38 -6.15 29.27 3.31
N ILE A 39 -5.34 28.86 4.29
CA ILE A 39 -5.33 29.43 5.64
C ILE A 39 -4.92 30.91 5.59
N ALA A 40 -3.93 31.26 4.78
CA ALA A 40 -3.49 32.64 4.55
C ALA A 40 -4.60 33.49 3.90
N ALA A 41 -5.27 32.95 2.88
CA ALA A 41 -6.35 33.64 2.18
C ALA A 41 -7.54 33.92 3.11
N ILE A 42 -7.92 32.95 3.95
CA ILE A 42 -8.99 33.15 4.95
C ILE A 42 -8.57 34.20 5.99
N ASN A 43 -7.33 34.16 6.48
CA ASN A 43 -6.84 35.15 7.45
C ASN A 43 -6.74 36.57 6.84
N LEU A 44 -6.46 36.69 5.54
CA LEU A 44 -6.35 37.97 4.85
C LEU A 44 -7.72 38.55 4.45
N LEU A 45 -8.65 37.71 4.00
CA LEU A 45 -9.94 38.13 3.43
C LEU A 45 -11.06 38.21 4.48
N LEU A 46 -10.99 37.39 5.54
CA LEU A 46 -12.05 37.25 6.54
C LEU A 46 -11.60 37.58 7.97
N GLY A 47 -10.32 37.86 8.24
CA GLY A 47 -9.88 38.08 9.62
C GLY A 47 -10.32 39.43 10.24
N TRP A 48 -10.84 40.38 9.44
CA TRP A 48 -11.64 41.50 9.95
C TRP A 48 -12.99 41.08 10.58
N THR A 49 -13.41 39.82 10.37
CA THR A 49 -14.58 39.23 11.01
C THR A 49 -14.12 38.18 12.02
N LEU A 50 -14.54 38.33 13.28
CA LEU A 50 -14.24 37.37 14.36
C LEU A 50 -14.59 35.91 13.95
N LEU A 51 -15.60 35.75 13.09
CA LEU A 51 -16.03 34.48 12.49
C LEU A 51 -14.93 33.80 11.64
N GLY A 52 -14.19 34.56 10.82
CA GLY A 52 -13.11 34.02 10.00
C GLY A 52 -11.97 33.45 10.85
N TRP A 53 -11.67 34.10 11.98
CA TRP A 53 -10.64 33.67 12.91
C TRP A 53 -11.02 32.38 13.63
N VAL A 54 -12.28 32.25 14.07
CA VAL A 54 -12.79 31.03 14.72
C VAL A 54 -12.79 29.84 13.75
N ILE A 55 -13.18 30.05 12.49
CA ILE A 55 -13.17 28.99 11.47
C ILE A 55 -11.73 28.55 11.14
N ALA A 56 -10.81 29.50 10.94
CA ALA A 56 -9.41 29.19 10.66
C ALA A 56 -8.73 28.47 11.84
N TYR A 57 -8.99 28.92 13.07
CA TYR A 57 -8.44 28.31 14.28
C TYR A 57 -9.01 26.90 14.51
N ALA A 58 -10.31 26.71 14.33
CA ALA A 58 -10.93 25.38 14.35
C ALA A 58 -10.28 24.44 13.31
N TRP A 59 -10.04 24.93 12.09
CA TRP A 59 -9.37 24.15 11.04
C TRP A 59 -7.91 23.80 11.37
N ALA A 60 -7.19 24.71 12.03
CA ALA A 60 -5.81 24.48 12.44
C ALA A 60 -5.67 23.46 13.59
N LEU A 61 -6.70 23.36 14.44
CA LEU A 61 -6.75 22.40 15.55
C LEU A 61 -7.26 21.02 15.14
N ILE A 62 -7.95 20.90 13.99
CA ILE A 62 -8.32 19.61 13.42
C ILE A 62 -7.04 18.91 12.95
N LYS A 63 -6.48 18.06 13.83
CA LYS A 63 -5.41 17.13 13.49
C LYS A 63 -6.00 16.11 12.52
N LYS A 64 -5.43 16.02 11.32
CA LYS A 64 -5.79 14.99 10.33
C LYS A 64 -5.37 13.61 10.87
N SER A 65 -6.21 12.98 11.67
CA SER A 65 -6.13 11.54 11.96
C SER A 65 -6.63 10.79 10.73
N ASN A 66 -5.77 10.70 9.73
CA ASN A 66 -6.06 9.97 8.51
C ASN A 66 -5.80 8.46 8.64
N ASP A 67 -5.54 7.94 9.84
CA ASP A 67 -5.20 6.52 10.02
C ASP A 67 -6.17 5.71 10.89
N LEU A 68 -7.23 6.29 11.49
CA LEU A 68 -8.14 5.52 12.37
C LEU A 68 -9.60 5.99 12.25
N ALA A 69 -10.29 5.55 11.19
CA ALA A 69 -11.75 5.50 10.93
C ALA A 69 -11.94 5.71 9.40
N ALA A 70 -12.05 4.70 8.52
CA ALA A 70 -12.88 3.50 8.62
C ALA A 70 -14.27 3.83 9.19
N GLU A 71 -15.12 4.45 8.37
CA GLU A 71 -16.39 3.87 7.90
C GLU A 71 -17.41 4.95 7.48
N SER A 72 -17.82 4.88 6.20
CA SER A 72 -18.99 5.52 5.56
C SER A 72 -18.98 7.04 5.32
N ARG A 73 -18.44 7.45 4.17
CA ARG A 73 -19.12 8.29 3.15
C ARG A 73 -18.24 8.39 1.90
N GLU A 74 -18.72 7.77 0.85
CA GLU A 74 -18.08 7.65 -0.46
C GLU A 74 -17.97 9.03 -1.14
N THR A 75 -16.75 9.41 -1.51
CA THR A 75 -16.48 10.30 -2.65
C THR A 75 -15.17 9.84 -3.31
N PRO A 76 -15.20 9.33 -4.54
CA PRO A 76 -14.01 8.84 -5.21
C PRO A 76 -13.24 9.98 -5.88
N GLN A 77 -12.02 10.24 -5.40
CA GLN A 77 -10.83 10.75 -6.11
C GLN A 77 -9.78 11.15 -5.05
N GLU A 78 -8.50 10.83 -5.14
CA GLU A 78 -7.67 10.86 -6.34
C GLU A 78 -6.41 9.99 -6.09
N ASP A 79 -6.49 8.74 -6.52
CA ASP A 79 -5.33 7.91 -6.75
C ASP A 79 -4.56 8.55 -7.90
N LYS A 80 -3.27 8.85 -7.68
CA LYS A 80 -2.38 9.29 -8.75
C LYS A 80 -2.49 8.31 -9.91
N GLU A 81 -3.11 8.78 -10.98
CA GLU A 81 -3.54 8.01 -12.13
C GLU A 81 -2.32 7.45 -12.86
N LYS A 82 -1.85 6.26 -12.45
CA LYS A 82 -0.79 5.52 -13.15
C LYS A 82 -1.36 5.05 -14.48
N ARG A 83 -1.28 5.88 -15.52
CA ARG A 83 -1.60 5.47 -16.89
C ARG A 83 -0.48 4.59 -17.45
N VAL A 84 -0.86 3.64 -18.30
CA VAL A 84 0.09 2.77 -19.01
C VAL A 84 -0.09 2.93 -20.52
N LYS A 85 0.94 2.61 -21.30
CA LYS A 85 0.87 2.67 -22.76
C LYS A 85 0.15 1.44 -23.31
N CYS A 86 -0.75 1.66 -24.27
CA CYS A 86 -1.32 0.58 -25.07
C CYS A 86 -0.23 -0.09 -25.92
N PRO A 87 -0.11 -1.43 -25.91
CA PRO A 87 0.95 -2.13 -26.65
C PRO A 87 0.80 -2.07 -28.18
N TYR A 88 -0.39 -1.69 -28.67
CA TYR A 88 -0.70 -1.69 -30.10
C TYR A 88 -0.55 -0.30 -30.75
N CYS A 89 -0.95 0.76 -30.06
CA CYS A 89 -0.93 2.13 -30.59
C CYS A 89 -0.15 3.14 -29.75
N ALA A 90 0.48 2.70 -28.66
CA ALA A 90 1.29 3.51 -27.74
C ALA A 90 0.53 4.62 -26.97
N GLU A 91 -0.79 4.72 -27.14
CA GLU A 91 -1.60 5.72 -26.45
C GLU A 91 -1.72 5.46 -24.94
N MET A 92 -1.87 6.52 -24.16
CA MET A 92 -1.96 6.42 -22.69
C MET A 92 -3.39 6.01 -22.28
N ILE A 93 -3.49 4.87 -21.60
CA ILE A 93 -4.76 4.26 -21.19
C ILE A 93 -4.80 3.98 -19.69
N LEU A 94 -6.01 3.88 -19.13
CA LEU A 94 -6.21 3.42 -17.76
C LEU A 94 -5.65 2.01 -17.58
N PRO A 95 -5.11 1.64 -16.41
CA PRO A 95 -4.84 0.24 -16.07
C PRO A 95 -6.05 -0.66 -16.30
N SER A 96 -7.25 -0.31 -15.89
CA SER A 96 -8.39 -1.24 -16.04
C SER A 96 -8.94 -1.45 -17.47
N ALA A 97 -8.46 -0.75 -18.51
CA ALA A 97 -9.08 -0.83 -19.84
C ALA A 97 -8.91 -2.22 -20.51
N ILE A 98 -10.02 -2.91 -20.75
CA ILE A 98 -10.05 -4.20 -21.47
C ILE A 98 -9.88 -3.99 -22.98
N LYS A 99 -10.30 -2.83 -23.49
CA LYS A 99 -10.21 -2.45 -24.90
C LYS A 99 -9.67 -1.04 -25.04
N CYS A 100 -8.74 -0.83 -25.96
CA CYS A 100 -8.20 0.50 -26.20
C CYS A 100 -9.23 1.37 -26.93
N ARG A 101 -9.56 2.55 -26.38
CA ARG A 101 -10.49 3.49 -27.01
C ARG A 101 -9.97 4.05 -28.33
N TYR A 102 -8.66 4.09 -28.51
CA TYR A 102 -8.02 4.76 -29.64
C TYR A 102 -7.81 3.81 -30.83
N CYS A 103 -7.24 2.63 -30.61
CA CYS A 103 -6.99 1.67 -31.70
C CYS A 103 -8.00 0.51 -31.76
N GLY A 104 -8.87 0.35 -30.76
CA GLY A 104 -9.87 -0.71 -30.74
C GLY A 104 -9.34 -2.11 -30.44
N SER A 105 -8.03 -2.29 -30.24
CA SER A 105 -7.45 -3.58 -29.88
C SER A 105 -7.84 -3.98 -28.46
N ASP A 106 -8.14 -5.26 -28.26
CA ASP A 106 -8.37 -5.84 -26.94
C ASP A 106 -7.03 -5.96 -26.20
N ILE A 107 -6.97 -5.38 -25.01
CA ILE A 107 -5.78 -5.33 -24.19
C ILE A 107 -5.93 -6.44 -23.14
N LYS A 108 -5.39 -7.61 -23.44
CA LYS A 108 -5.23 -8.65 -22.41
C LYS A 108 -4.21 -8.14 -21.40
N ARG A 109 -4.66 -7.93 -20.16
CA ARG A 109 -3.78 -7.59 -19.06
C ARG A 109 -3.98 -8.62 -17.98
N GLU A 110 -2.91 -9.34 -17.67
CA GLU A 110 -2.72 -10.00 -16.39
C GLU A 110 -2.71 -8.90 -15.30
N PHE A 111 -3.88 -8.37 -14.93
CA PHE A 111 -4.00 -7.54 -13.74
C PHE A 111 -4.22 -8.44 -12.53
N GLU A 112 -3.14 -8.96 -12.00
CA GLU A 112 -3.05 -9.17 -10.56
C GLU A 112 -2.12 -8.08 -10.02
N PRO A 113 -2.65 -6.96 -9.48
CA PRO A 113 -1.81 -5.98 -8.83
C PRO A 113 -1.18 -6.65 -7.61
N GLU A 114 0.16 -6.63 -7.53
CA GLU A 114 0.95 -6.92 -6.32
C GLU A 114 1.37 -8.40 -6.02
N LYS A 115 1.40 -9.31 -7.00
CA LYS A 115 2.00 -10.67 -6.86
C LYS A 115 3.49 -10.77 -7.19
N GLU A 116 4.23 -9.69 -7.17
CA GLU A 116 5.67 -9.76 -7.43
C GLU A 116 6.43 -10.03 -6.12
N LYS A 117 6.89 -11.29 -5.99
CA LYS A 117 7.55 -11.98 -4.86
C LYS A 117 6.66 -12.74 -3.86
N LEU A 118 5.59 -13.35 -4.34
CA LEU A 118 5.05 -14.51 -3.63
C LEU A 118 6.03 -15.67 -3.80
N PHE A 119 6.57 -16.22 -2.71
CA PHE A 119 7.45 -17.39 -2.72
C PHE A 119 6.80 -18.52 -3.54
N ARG A 120 7.49 -19.00 -4.57
CA ARG A 120 7.06 -20.13 -5.39
C ARG A 120 7.81 -21.38 -4.96
N PRO A 121 7.16 -22.55 -4.92
CA PRO A 121 7.88 -23.79 -4.68
C PRO A 121 9.08 -24.00 -5.62
N THR A 122 8.96 -23.58 -6.89
CA THR A 122 10.03 -23.67 -7.89
C THR A 122 11.24 -22.78 -7.60
N ASP A 123 11.15 -21.86 -6.62
CA ASP A 123 12.31 -21.06 -6.18
C ASP A 123 13.32 -21.89 -5.37
N VAL A 124 12.93 -23.09 -4.93
CA VAL A 124 13.81 -24.04 -4.21
C VAL A 124 14.28 -25.12 -5.18
N GLU A 125 15.58 -25.46 -5.14
CA GLU A 125 16.13 -26.52 -6.00
C GLU A 125 15.53 -27.89 -5.67
N PHE A 126 15.12 -28.63 -6.70
CA PHE A 126 14.44 -29.92 -6.54
C PHE A 126 15.30 -30.98 -5.82
N THR A 127 16.62 -30.85 -5.86
CA THR A 127 17.60 -31.73 -5.20
C THR A 127 17.54 -31.68 -3.68
N GLU A 128 17.01 -30.61 -3.11
CA GLU A 128 16.85 -30.45 -1.65
C GLU A 128 15.81 -31.41 -1.05
N PHE A 129 14.91 -31.95 -1.89
CA PHE A 129 13.76 -32.75 -1.42
C PHE A 129 14.04 -34.25 -1.34
N PHE A 130 15.21 -34.71 -1.73
CA PHE A 130 15.59 -36.12 -1.64
C PHE A 130 17.06 -36.30 -1.27
N ILE A 131 17.36 -37.41 -0.62
CA ILE A 131 18.70 -37.82 -0.25
C ILE A 131 19.02 -39.14 -0.95
N LYS A 132 20.28 -39.32 -1.32
CA LYS A 132 20.79 -40.59 -1.83
C LYS A 132 21.46 -41.35 -0.70
N ASP A 133 21.06 -42.58 -0.47
CA ASP A 133 21.67 -43.44 0.54
C ASP A 133 22.98 -44.07 0.05
N ASN A 134 23.69 -44.73 0.96
CA ASN A 134 24.93 -45.46 0.64
C ASN A 134 24.70 -46.70 -0.24
N SER A 135 23.45 -47.17 -0.38
CA SER A 135 23.06 -48.28 -1.23
C SER A 135 22.76 -47.84 -2.68
N GLY A 136 22.75 -46.53 -2.93
CA GLY A 136 22.41 -45.92 -4.21
C GLY A 136 20.91 -45.69 -4.41
N SER A 137 20.08 -45.99 -3.42
CA SER A 137 18.64 -45.72 -3.41
C SER A 137 18.36 -44.26 -3.01
N PHE A 138 17.27 -43.71 -3.53
CA PHE A 138 16.81 -42.35 -3.19
C PHE A 138 15.68 -42.43 -2.18
N ASP A 139 15.74 -41.63 -1.13
CA ASP A 139 14.62 -41.42 -0.19
C ASP A 139 14.32 -39.93 -0.02
N ILE A 140 13.15 -39.64 0.53
CA ILE A 140 12.63 -38.28 0.69
C ILE A 140 13.30 -37.57 1.87
N ASN A 141 13.65 -36.30 1.66
CA ASN A 141 14.04 -35.40 2.73
C ASN A 141 12.80 -34.72 3.35
N TYR A 142 12.22 -35.36 4.38
CA TYR A 142 11.00 -34.87 5.03
C TYR A 142 11.17 -33.50 5.70
N ALA A 143 12.37 -33.16 6.18
CA ALA A 143 12.63 -31.88 6.82
C ALA A 143 12.48 -30.72 5.83
N ASN A 144 13.07 -30.86 4.63
CA ASN A 144 13.01 -29.85 3.60
C ASN A 144 11.59 -29.71 3.00
N ILE A 145 10.84 -30.82 2.89
CA ILE A 145 9.42 -30.76 2.50
C ILE A 145 8.60 -29.99 3.55
N HIS A 146 8.85 -30.24 4.83
CA HIS A 146 8.17 -29.52 5.91
C HIS A 146 8.47 -28.02 5.87
N GLU A 147 9.73 -27.65 5.65
CA GLU A 147 10.16 -26.25 5.52
C GLU A 147 9.51 -25.57 4.30
N LEU A 148 9.50 -26.25 3.15
CA LEU A 148 8.80 -25.76 1.96
C LEU A 148 7.32 -25.49 2.26
N ALA A 149 6.62 -26.45 2.88
CA ALA A 149 5.21 -26.29 3.21
C ALA A 149 4.96 -25.14 4.21
N ALA A 150 5.85 -24.95 5.20
CA ALA A 150 5.78 -23.84 6.14
C ALA A 150 5.99 -22.48 5.46
N ASN A 151 6.98 -22.39 4.56
CA ASN A 151 7.26 -21.18 3.78
C ASN A 151 6.09 -20.84 2.86
N VAL A 152 5.49 -21.84 2.21
CA VAL A 152 4.27 -21.63 1.44
C VAL A 152 3.16 -21.07 2.34
N LYS A 153 2.78 -21.75 3.44
CA LYS A 153 1.69 -21.26 4.32
C LYS A 153 1.92 -19.82 4.80
N LYS A 154 3.16 -19.48 5.17
CA LYS A 154 3.54 -18.14 5.63
C LYS A 154 3.31 -17.05 4.58
N ASN A 155 3.49 -17.40 3.30
CA ASN A 155 3.33 -16.45 2.19
C ASN A 155 1.87 -16.32 1.72
N TYR A 156 0.95 -17.17 2.20
CA TYR A 156 -0.48 -17.12 1.90
C TYR A 156 -1.31 -16.99 3.19
N PRO A 157 -1.16 -15.90 3.98
CA PRO A 157 -1.79 -15.78 5.31
C PRO A 157 -3.33 -15.73 5.25
N ASP A 158 -3.90 -15.24 4.15
CA ASP A 158 -5.34 -15.05 3.99
C ASP A 158 -6.06 -16.26 3.39
N LEU A 159 -5.32 -17.31 2.99
CA LEU A 159 -5.90 -18.51 2.38
C LEU A 159 -5.88 -19.68 3.36
N HIS A 160 -7.00 -20.40 3.43
CA HIS A 160 -7.08 -21.70 4.12
C HIS A 160 -6.17 -22.73 3.42
N PRO A 161 -5.47 -23.63 4.15
CA PRO A 161 -4.54 -24.61 3.58
C PRO A 161 -5.05 -25.39 2.36
N MET A 162 -6.32 -25.84 2.40
CA MET A 162 -6.96 -26.55 1.28
C MET A 162 -7.01 -25.74 -0.02
N ASN A 163 -7.13 -24.41 0.06
CA ASN A 163 -7.21 -23.53 -1.11
C ASN A 163 -5.83 -23.11 -1.61
N ILE A 164 -4.78 -23.27 -0.79
CA ILE A 164 -3.40 -22.95 -1.17
C ILE A 164 -2.92 -23.97 -2.22
N TRP A 165 -3.32 -25.24 -2.09
CA TRP A 165 -2.93 -26.30 -3.02
C TRP A 165 -3.23 -25.94 -4.48
N ASP A 166 -4.43 -25.43 -4.76
CA ASP A 166 -4.83 -25.04 -6.12
C ASP A 166 -3.95 -23.96 -6.75
N LYS A 167 -3.29 -23.14 -5.93
CA LYS A 167 -2.38 -22.08 -6.38
C LYS A 167 -0.98 -22.59 -6.68
N ILE A 168 -0.52 -23.61 -5.95
CA ILE A 168 0.86 -24.10 -6.03
C ILE A 168 1.00 -25.42 -6.79
N LYS A 169 -0.10 -26.11 -7.10
CA LYS A 169 -0.07 -27.47 -7.68
C LYS A 169 0.76 -27.58 -8.96
N ASP A 170 0.76 -26.55 -9.79
CA ASP A 170 1.49 -26.55 -11.06
C ASP A 170 3.01 -26.45 -10.81
N ASP A 171 3.42 -25.64 -9.82
CA ASP A 171 4.81 -25.53 -9.37
C ASP A 171 5.29 -26.83 -8.71
N ILE A 172 4.47 -27.46 -7.88
CA ILE A 172 4.75 -28.77 -7.26
C ILE A 172 4.88 -29.87 -8.32
N THR A 173 4.01 -29.87 -9.33
CA THR A 173 4.08 -30.82 -10.45
C THR A 173 5.35 -30.62 -11.26
N THR A 174 5.77 -29.36 -11.45
CA THR A 174 7.03 -29.04 -12.13
C THR A 174 8.23 -29.59 -11.38
N LEU A 175 8.30 -29.38 -10.06
CA LEU A 175 9.35 -29.96 -9.20
C LEU A 175 9.33 -31.49 -9.24
N LYS A 176 8.15 -32.10 -9.12
CA LYS A 176 7.97 -33.56 -9.19
C LYS A 176 8.58 -34.15 -10.47
N ASN A 177 8.36 -33.51 -11.61
CA ASN A 177 8.85 -33.98 -12.91
C ASN A 177 10.37 -33.92 -13.06
N GLN A 178 11.06 -33.15 -12.22
CA GLN A 178 12.53 -33.07 -12.19
C GLN A 178 13.16 -34.12 -11.25
N MET A 179 12.36 -34.77 -10.40
CA MET A 179 12.84 -35.75 -9.42
C MET A 179 12.97 -37.17 -9.99
N PRO A 180 13.79 -38.05 -9.38
CA PRO A 180 13.81 -39.46 -9.71
C PRO A 180 12.44 -40.12 -9.50
N SER A 181 12.06 -41.01 -10.44
CA SER A 181 10.74 -41.66 -10.43
C SER A 181 10.47 -42.52 -9.19
N SER A 182 11.50 -42.96 -8.48
CA SER A 182 11.37 -43.73 -7.23
C SER A 182 10.85 -42.91 -6.06
N VAL A 183 11.01 -41.58 -6.09
CA VAL A 183 10.65 -40.67 -4.99
C VAL A 183 9.59 -39.64 -5.37
N SER A 184 9.40 -39.36 -6.66
CA SER A 184 8.50 -38.31 -7.16
C SER A 184 7.06 -38.41 -6.64
N ASP A 185 6.47 -39.61 -6.62
CA ASP A 185 5.10 -39.81 -6.12
C ASP A 185 5.01 -39.72 -4.59
N LYS A 186 6.08 -40.10 -3.89
CA LYS A 186 6.17 -40.02 -2.43
C LYS A 186 6.30 -38.57 -1.98
N PHE A 187 7.08 -37.76 -2.71
CA PHE A 187 7.18 -36.31 -2.53
C PHE A 187 5.81 -35.63 -2.64
N GLU A 188 5.08 -35.87 -3.73
CA GLU A 188 3.77 -35.24 -3.98
C GLU A 188 2.76 -35.58 -2.88
N LYS A 189 2.65 -36.86 -2.50
CA LYS A 189 1.76 -37.29 -1.42
C LYS A 189 2.12 -36.63 -0.09
N GLN A 190 3.41 -36.56 0.21
CA GLN A 190 3.90 -35.96 1.45
C GLN A 190 3.60 -34.46 1.51
N ILE A 191 3.90 -33.70 0.45
CA ILE A 191 3.65 -32.25 0.45
C ILE A 191 2.15 -31.94 0.46
N HIS A 192 1.34 -32.69 -0.28
CA HIS A 192 -0.11 -32.52 -0.30
C HIS A 192 -0.74 -32.71 1.09
N SER A 193 -0.21 -33.63 1.90
CA SER A 193 -0.69 -33.87 3.27
C SER A 193 -0.60 -32.64 4.18
N TYR A 194 0.27 -31.67 3.89
CA TYR A 194 0.35 -30.42 4.66
C TYR A 194 -0.78 -29.44 4.33
N PHE A 195 -1.52 -29.65 3.24
CA PHE A 195 -2.56 -28.73 2.75
C PHE A 195 -3.97 -29.34 2.79
N LEU A 196 -4.11 -30.58 3.29
CA LEU A 196 -5.40 -31.22 3.57
C LEU A 196 -6.07 -30.68 4.85
#